data_AF-A0A286DIP7-F1
#
_entry.id   AF-A0A286DIP7-F1
#
_cell.length_a   1.000
_cell.length_b   1.000
_cell.length_c   1.000
_cell.angle_alpha   90.00
_cell.angle_beta   90.00
_cell.angle_gamma   90.00
#
_symmetry.space_group_name_H-M   'P 1'
#
loop_
_entity.id
_entity.type
_entity.pdbx_description
1 polymer ?
#
loop_
_entity_poly.entity_id
_entity_poly.type
_entity_poly.pdbx_seq_one_letter_code
_entity_poly.pdbx_strand_id
1 'polypeptide(L)'
;MRNKMIVPTVAVAGLLLVGCGSDSDDSDESQPNDPSRSAPDESGDDAGSPPEDGDGGQDDEDADAGSTEGGGEDGADTGGDAGEADAAAFDARAREVAESWPEPLPPAEPAEQLASVTGMLPAESTNEELTVEIGHGQCDADFGAWVAETDELVIVGGWAEPDPSVDMCAEVMVMDEAPVELEAELGDRTVVDAATGEELTVVEQDAG
;
A
#
# COMPACT_ATOMS: atom_id res chain seq x y z
N MET A 1 -19.07 -40.70 -3.18
CA MET A 1 -17.95 -41.36 -3.87
C MET A 1 -16.90 -40.28 -4.08
N ARG A 2 -15.78 -40.34 -3.35
CA ARG A 2 -14.73 -39.29 -3.39
C ARG A 2 -13.70 -39.70 -4.45
N ASN A 3 -13.71 -39.02 -5.60
CA ASN A 3 -12.68 -39.20 -6.61
C ASN A 3 -11.39 -38.54 -6.14
N LYS A 4 -10.36 -39.35 -5.88
CA LYS A 4 -8.98 -38.90 -5.73
C LYS A 4 -8.45 -38.58 -7.13
N MET A 5 -8.22 -37.30 -7.41
CA MET A 5 -7.45 -36.88 -8.57
C MET A 5 -5.96 -36.96 -8.20
N ILE A 6 -5.20 -37.74 -8.97
CA ILE A 6 -3.75 -37.88 -8.83
C ILE A 6 -3.14 -36.91 -9.84
N VAL A 7 -2.52 -35.84 -9.36
CA VAL A 7 -1.80 -34.87 -10.19
C VAL A 7 -0.37 -35.41 -10.41
N PRO A 8 0.12 -35.54 -11.65
CA PRO A 8 1.47 -35.99 -11.91
C PRO A 8 2.48 -34.87 -11.68
N THR A 9 3.45 -35.12 -10.81
CA THR A 9 4.61 -34.26 -10.57
C THR A 9 5.52 -34.29 -11.80
N VAL A 10 5.68 -33.15 -12.48
CA VAL A 10 6.67 -32.99 -13.54
C VAL A 10 7.96 -32.47 -12.91
N ALA A 11 8.99 -33.29 -12.91
CA ALA A 11 10.33 -32.89 -12.51
C ALA A 11 10.99 -32.11 -13.66
N VAL A 12 11.23 -30.82 -13.47
CA VAL A 12 12.02 -30.01 -14.41
C VAL A 12 13.49 -30.17 -14.04
N ALA A 13 14.22 -30.87 -14.90
CA ALA A 13 15.65 -31.06 -14.82
C ALA A 13 16.37 -29.97 -15.65
N GLY A 14 16.99 -29.02 -14.95
CA GLY A 14 18.27 -28.39 -15.27
C GLY A 14 18.39 -27.49 -16.51
N LEU A 15 19.09 -26.37 -16.34
CA LEU A 15 20.24 -26.04 -17.18
C LEU A 15 21.19 -25.06 -16.45
N LEU A 16 22.47 -25.40 -16.45
CA LEU A 16 23.58 -24.57 -15.97
C LEU A 16 23.90 -23.48 -16.98
N LEU A 17 24.12 -22.24 -16.53
CA LEU A 17 24.88 -21.24 -17.29
C LEU A 17 25.93 -20.59 -16.38
N VAL A 18 27.18 -20.94 -16.66
CA VAL A 18 28.41 -20.28 -16.20
C VAL A 18 28.75 -19.21 -17.23
N GLY A 19 28.94 -17.97 -16.79
CA GLY A 19 29.42 -16.87 -17.62
C GLY A 19 30.07 -15.76 -16.79
N CYS A 20 31.35 -15.92 -16.43
CA CYS A 20 32.21 -14.82 -16.01
C CYS A 20 32.54 -13.95 -17.24
N GLY A 21 32.07 -12.71 -17.25
CA GLY A 21 32.53 -11.65 -18.16
C GLY A 21 33.00 -10.46 -17.33
N SER A 22 34.31 -10.27 -17.23
CA SER A 22 34.95 -9.13 -16.59
C SER A 22 35.37 -8.16 -17.67
N ASP A 23 34.73 -6.99 -17.73
CA ASP A 23 35.21 -5.87 -18.53
C ASP A 23 35.33 -4.65 -17.61
N SER A 24 36.59 -4.27 -17.38
CA SER A 24 37.00 -3.04 -16.74
C SER A 24 37.23 -2.00 -17.83
N ASP A 25 36.45 -0.92 -17.82
CA ASP A 25 36.68 0.31 -18.59
C ASP A 25 36.18 1.45 -17.67
N ASP A 26 37.03 2.12 -16.90
CA ASP A 26 37.95 3.21 -17.26
C ASP A 26 37.22 4.50 -17.68
N SER A 27 37.46 5.56 -16.89
CA SER A 27 37.29 6.98 -17.21
C SER A 27 35.86 7.54 -17.39
N ASP A 28 35.45 8.52 -16.58
CA ASP A 28 35.72 9.94 -16.88
C ASP A 28 35.09 10.92 -15.87
N GLU A 29 35.86 11.97 -15.60
CA GLU A 29 35.51 13.33 -15.18
C GLU A 29 34.55 13.61 -13.99
N SER A 30 35.18 13.90 -12.86
CA SER A 30 34.68 14.81 -11.82
C SER A 30 34.32 16.19 -12.38
N GLN A 31 33.04 16.52 -12.48
CA GLN A 31 32.59 17.91 -12.57
C GLN A 31 32.37 18.48 -11.16
N PRO A 32 33.02 19.60 -10.79
CA PRO A 32 32.67 20.33 -9.58
C PRO A 32 31.30 20.99 -9.77
N ASN A 33 30.30 20.55 -9.03
CA ASN A 33 29.01 21.22 -8.98
C ASN A 33 29.14 22.58 -8.28
N ASP A 34 28.69 23.60 -9.00
CA ASP A 34 28.68 25.02 -8.68
C ASP A 34 27.67 25.34 -7.55
N PRO A 35 28.11 25.86 -6.38
CA PRO A 35 27.21 26.23 -5.29
C PRO A 35 26.69 27.65 -5.49
N SER A 36 25.94 27.90 -6.57
CA SER A 36 25.32 29.21 -6.83
C SER A 36 23.89 29.06 -7.36
N ARG A 37 22.96 28.58 -6.54
CA ARG A 37 21.52 28.85 -6.74
C ARG A 37 20.87 29.32 -5.45
N SER A 38 20.96 30.63 -5.29
CA SER A 38 19.90 31.57 -4.94
C SER A 38 18.69 31.01 -4.19
N ALA A 39 18.59 31.38 -2.92
CA ALA A 39 17.34 31.42 -2.18
C ALA A 39 16.34 32.37 -2.85
N PRO A 40 15.05 32.01 -2.97
CA PRO A 40 13.99 32.97 -3.16
C PRO A 40 13.47 33.51 -1.80
N ASP A 41 13.18 34.80 -1.84
CA ASP A 41 12.71 35.70 -0.80
C ASP A 41 11.54 35.21 0.06
N GLU A 42 11.65 35.52 1.36
CA GLU A 42 10.56 35.69 2.30
C GLU A 42 9.74 36.94 1.93
N SER A 43 8.44 36.76 1.64
CA SER A 43 7.39 37.79 1.61
C SER A 43 6.06 37.04 1.50
N GLY A 44 5.26 36.85 2.55
CA GLY A 44 4.36 37.86 3.08
C GLY A 44 2.91 37.46 2.76
N ASP A 45 1.98 37.80 3.66
CA ASP A 45 0.51 37.70 3.51
C ASP A 45 -0.06 36.26 3.69
N ASP A 46 -1.15 35.99 4.40
CA ASP A 46 -2.31 36.80 4.72
C ASP A 46 -3.04 36.21 5.95
N ALA A 47 -3.49 37.10 6.84
CA ALA A 47 -4.26 36.76 8.03
C ALA A 47 -5.75 36.64 7.67
N GLY A 48 -6.35 35.48 7.90
CA GLY A 48 -7.78 35.28 7.67
C GLY A 48 -8.36 34.06 8.39
N SER A 49 -8.50 34.14 9.71
CA SER A 49 -9.36 33.21 10.45
C SER A 49 -10.84 33.53 10.17
N PRO A 50 -11.66 32.58 9.72
CA PRO A 50 -13.10 32.75 9.74
C PRO A 50 -13.66 32.57 11.17
N PRO A 51 -14.76 33.27 11.52
CA PRO A 51 -15.42 33.11 12.81
C PRO A 51 -16.17 31.79 12.93
N GLU A 52 -16.11 31.24 14.14
CA GLU A 52 -16.91 30.13 14.64
C GLU A 52 -18.29 30.67 15.04
N ASP A 53 -19.36 30.24 14.37
CA ASP A 53 -20.74 30.42 14.84
C ASP A 53 -21.62 29.31 14.24
N GLY A 54 -22.10 28.40 15.10
CA GLY A 54 -22.95 27.28 14.69
C GLY A 54 -23.57 26.50 15.83
N ASP A 55 -24.07 27.20 16.85
CA ASP A 55 -24.91 26.67 17.93
C ASP A 55 -26.37 26.53 17.45
N GLY A 56 -26.92 25.31 17.57
CA GLY A 56 -28.32 24.96 17.39
C GLY A 56 -28.44 23.44 17.50
N GLY A 57 -28.89 22.87 18.62
CA GLY A 57 -30.30 22.80 19.02
C GLY A 57 -31.06 21.92 18.01
N GLN A 58 -31.61 20.76 18.33
CA GLN A 58 -32.56 20.40 19.39
C GLN A 58 -32.82 18.89 19.27
N ASP A 59 -32.88 18.16 20.38
CA ASP A 59 -34.10 17.56 20.95
C ASP A 59 -34.78 16.54 20.01
N ASP A 60 -34.71 15.24 20.33
CA ASP A 60 -35.92 14.45 20.56
C ASP A 60 -35.59 13.08 21.17
N GLU A 61 -36.28 12.84 22.28
CA GLU A 61 -36.31 11.67 23.13
C GLU A 61 -37.15 10.57 22.45
N ASP A 62 -36.72 9.31 22.47
CA ASP A 62 -37.66 8.22 22.75
C ASP A 62 -36.90 6.97 23.23
N ALA A 63 -37.38 6.49 24.38
CA ALA A 63 -36.80 5.44 25.19
C ALA A 63 -37.20 4.05 24.69
N ASP A 64 -36.25 3.11 24.61
CA ASP A 64 -36.54 1.68 24.74
C ASP A 64 -35.59 1.06 25.77
N ALA A 65 -36.14 0.85 26.97
CA ALA A 65 -35.45 0.28 28.11
C ALA A 65 -35.51 -1.25 28.05
N GLY A 66 -34.46 -1.87 27.50
CA GLY A 66 -34.18 -3.29 27.62
C GLY A 66 -33.03 -3.53 28.58
N SER A 67 -33.33 -3.77 29.86
CA SER A 67 -32.36 -4.20 30.88
C SER A 67 -31.66 -5.50 30.49
N THR A 68 -30.33 -5.46 30.38
CA THR A 68 -29.48 -6.62 30.66
C THR A 68 -28.41 -6.21 31.66
N GLU A 69 -28.66 -6.55 32.92
CA GLU A 69 -27.69 -6.48 34.02
C GLU A 69 -26.69 -7.63 33.90
N GLY A 70 -25.41 -7.27 33.94
CA GLY A 70 -24.26 -8.15 34.04
C GLY A 70 -23.08 -7.44 33.40
N GLY A 71 -22.13 -6.80 34.09
CA GLY A 71 -21.66 -7.04 35.43
C GLY A 71 -20.22 -7.55 35.33
N GLY A 72 -19.26 -6.64 35.40
CA GLY A 72 -17.88 -6.95 35.78
C GLY A 72 -16.82 -6.65 34.74
N GLU A 73 -15.77 -6.00 35.25
CA GLU A 73 -14.37 -6.04 34.79
C GLU A 73 -13.92 -4.83 33.95
N ASP A 74 -13.54 -3.82 34.74
CA ASP A 74 -12.60 -2.76 34.46
C ASP A 74 -11.38 -3.22 33.63
N GLY A 75 -11.01 -2.40 32.64
CA GLY A 75 -9.63 -2.23 32.23
C GLY A 75 -9.09 -3.23 31.21
N ALA A 76 -9.58 -3.16 29.97
CA ALA A 76 -8.78 -3.47 28.80
C ALA A 76 -9.01 -2.35 27.79
N ASP A 77 -8.16 -1.34 27.88
CA ASP A 77 -7.96 -0.33 26.86
C ASP A 77 -7.74 -1.07 25.53
N THR A 78 -8.69 -0.88 24.62
CA THR A 78 -8.84 -1.59 23.36
C THR A 78 -7.72 -1.17 22.41
N GLY A 79 -6.55 -1.78 22.56
CA GLY A 79 -5.47 -1.78 21.57
C GLY A 79 -5.84 -2.64 20.35
N GLY A 80 -6.99 -2.36 19.75
CA GLY A 80 -7.47 -3.00 18.54
C GLY A 80 -8.28 -1.96 17.80
N ASP A 81 -7.69 -1.32 16.80
CA ASP A 81 -8.44 -0.59 15.77
C ASP A 81 -7.55 -0.12 14.62
N ALA A 82 -6.25 0.15 14.82
CA ALA A 82 -5.40 0.78 13.80
C ALA A 82 -5.44 0.02 12.46
N GLY A 83 -5.09 -1.28 12.46
CA GLY A 83 -5.14 -2.09 11.23
C GLY A 83 -6.55 -2.30 10.66
N GLU A 84 -7.62 -2.15 11.45
CA GLU A 84 -9.02 -2.27 10.97
C GLU A 84 -9.51 -0.95 10.34
N ALA A 85 -9.16 0.19 10.93
CA ALA A 85 -9.42 1.51 10.39
C ALA A 85 -8.64 1.75 9.08
N ASP A 86 -7.39 1.28 9.03
CA ASP A 86 -6.53 1.38 7.84
C ASP A 86 -7.09 0.53 6.68
N ALA A 87 -7.57 -0.69 6.98
CA ALA A 87 -8.25 -1.52 6.00
C ALA A 87 -9.55 -0.88 5.47
N ALA A 88 -10.32 -0.22 6.34
CA ALA A 88 -11.53 0.50 5.92
C ALA A 88 -11.21 1.69 4.99
N ALA A 89 -10.08 2.38 5.21
CA ALA A 89 -9.62 3.45 4.33
C ALA A 89 -9.23 2.89 2.94
N PHE A 90 -8.51 1.77 2.91
CA PHE A 90 -8.23 1.05 1.67
C PHE A 90 -9.52 0.65 0.93
N ASP A 91 -10.49 0.03 1.61
CA ASP A 91 -11.76 -0.40 1.01
C ASP A 91 -12.57 0.78 0.44
N ALA A 92 -12.56 1.92 1.13
CA ALA A 92 -13.19 3.15 0.65
C ALA A 92 -12.53 3.62 -0.66
N ARG A 93 -11.19 3.66 -0.66
CA ARG A 93 -10.42 4.10 -1.82
C ARG A 93 -10.52 3.15 -3.01
N ALA A 94 -10.41 1.85 -2.78
CA ALA A 94 -10.52 0.84 -3.83
C ALA A 94 -11.88 0.91 -4.55
N ARG A 95 -12.96 1.18 -3.82
CA ARG A 95 -14.28 1.39 -4.42
C ARG A 95 -14.32 2.64 -5.31
N GLU A 96 -13.74 3.75 -4.87
CA GLU A 96 -13.65 4.97 -5.67
C GLU A 96 -12.87 4.75 -6.98
N VAL A 97 -11.74 4.04 -6.89
CA VAL A 97 -10.92 3.65 -8.05
C VAL A 97 -11.73 2.81 -9.02
N ALA A 98 -12.42 1.77 -8.53
CA ALA A 98 -13.26 0.91 -9.36
C ALA A 98 -14.40 1.68 -10.05
N GLU A 99 -15.05 2.62 -9.36
CA GLU A 99 -16.15 3.43 -9.90
C GLU A 99 -15.70 4.44 -10.96
N SER A 100 -14.43 4.89 -10.90
CA SER A 100 -13.89 5.96 -11.74
C SER A 100 -12.94 5.47 -12.84
N TRP A 101 -12.73 4.15 -12.94
CA TRP A 101 -11.85 3.55 -13.94
C TRP A 101 -12.27 3.91 -15.39
N PRO A 102 -11.34 4.23 -16.31
CA PRO A 102 -9.87 4.07 -16.26
C PRO A 102 -9.07 5.30 -15.82
N GLU A 103 -9.73 6.37 -15.37
CA GLU A 103 -9.04 7.63 -15.03
C GLU A 103 -9.40 8.08 -13.60
N PRO A 104 -9.18 7.24 -12.57
CA PRO A 104 -9.38 7.65 -11.19
C PRO A 104 -8.44 8.81 -10.86
N LEU A 105 -8.94 9.81 -10.14
CA LEU A 105 -8.10 10.89 -9.65
C LEU A 105 -7.39 10.44 -8.37
N PRO A 106 -6.10 10.78 -8.19
CA PRO A 106 -5.45 10.60 -6.89
C PRO A 106 -6.18 11.45 -5.83
N PRO A 107 -6.17 11.02 -4.57
CA PRO A 107 -6.77 11.81 -3.50
C PRO A 107 -6.08 13.17 -3.41
N ALA A 108 -6.83 14.21 -3.05
CA ALA A 108 -6.30 15.57 -2.95
C ALA A 108 -5.17 15.69 -1.90
N GLU A 109 -5.23 14.86 -0.86
CA GLU A 109 -4.18 14.68 0.12
C GLU A 109 -3.82 13.19 0.17
N PRO A 110 -2.52 12.83 0.26
CA PRO A 110 -2.13 11.44 0.46
C PRO A 110 -2.76 10.90 1.74
N ALA A 111 -3.38 9.73 1.66
CA ALA A 111 -3.85 9.04 2.85
C ALA A 111 -2.61 8.49 3.58
N GLU A 112 -2.36 8.94 4.80
CA GLU A 112 -1.19 8.51 5.59
C GLU A 112 -1.21 6.99 5.85
N GLN A 113 -2.39 6.38 5.78
CA GLN A 113 -2.63 4.95 5.99
C GLN A 113 -2.43 4.09 4.74
N LEU A 114 -2.23 4.70 3.56
CA LEU A 114 -2.18 4.00 2.29
C LEU A 114 -0.86 4.29 1.58
N ALA A 115 0.08 3.36 1.69
CA ALA A 115 1.34 3.44 0.98
C ALA A 115 1.15 3.14 -0.51
N SER A 116 1.88 3.86 -1.36
CA SER A 116 1.92 3.62 -2.79
C SER A 116 2.66 2.32 -3.11
N VAL A 117 2.11 1.53 -4.03
CA VAL A 117 2.80 0.37 -4.60
C VAL A 117 3.67 0.83 -5.77
N THR A 118 4.96 0.51 -5.73
CA THR A 118 5.94 1.03 -6.73
C THR A 118 5.94 0.20 -8.02
N GLY A 119 5.61 -1.08 -7.93
CA GLY A 119 5.58 -1.99 -9.06
C GLY A 119 5.11 -3.38 -8.66
N MET A 120 5.08 -4.28 -9.64
CA MET A 120 4.79 -5.70 -9.41
C MET A 120 5.79 -6.59 -10.13
N LEU A 121 6.05 -7.76 -9.56
CA LEU A 121 6.83 -8.79 -10.22
C LEU A 121 6.01 -9.38 -11.39
N PRO A 122 6.68 -10.01 -12.38
CA PRO A 122 5.99 -10.72 -13.45
C PRO A 122 5.05 -11.81 -12.90
N ALA A 123 3.77 -11.75 -13.25
CA ALA A 123 2.76 -12.75 -12.91
C ALA A 123 2.11 -13.32 -14.18
N GLU A 124 1.80 -14.61 -14.17
CA GLU A 124 1.04 -15.25 -15.24
C GLU A 124 -0.46 -15.04 -15.03
N SER A 125 -1.25 -15.01 -16.11
CA SER A 125 -2.70 -14.82 -16.01
C SER A 125 -3.44 -15.94 -15.27
N THR A 126 -2.81 -17.09 -15.06
CA THR A 126 -3.37 -18.20 -14.26
C THR A 126 -2.97 -18.15 -12.79
N ASN A 127 -2.24 -17.12 -12.35
CA ASN A 127 -1.80 -17.01 -10.97
C ASN A 127 -2.94 -16.50 -10.08
N GLU A 128 -3.05 -17.09 -8.88
CA GLU A 128 -3.91 -16.63 -7.78
C GLU A 128 -3.07 -15.91 -6.70
N GLU A 129 -1.86 -15.49 -7.05
CA GLU A 129 -0.92 -14.76 -6.18
C GLU A 129 -0.19 -13.70 -7.02
N LEU A 130 -0.03 -12.50 -6.45
CA LEU A 130 0.82 -11.44 -6.99
C LEU A 130 1.91 -11.11 -5.97
N THR A 131 3.06 -10.65 -6.44
CA THR A 131 4.08 -10.04 -5.58
C THR A 131 4.27 -8.60 -6.00
N VAL A 132 4.12 -7.69 -5.05
CA VAL A 132 4.23 -6.24 -5.27
C VAL A 132 5.41 -5.65 -4.49
N GLU A 133 5.99 -4.57 -4.99
CA GLU A 133 7.03 -3.80 -4.28
C GLU A 133 6.42 -2.65 -3.50
N ILE A 134 6.70 -2.61 -2.20
CA ILE A 134 6.14 -1.63 -1.27
C ILE A 134 7.28 -0.89 -0.59
N GLY A 135 7.18 0.43 -0.60
CA GLY A 135 8.07 1.30 0.17
C GLY A 135 7.63 1.38 1.62
N HIS A 136 8.53 1.06 2.54
CA HIS A 136 8.32 1.23 3.98
C HIS A 136 9.57 1.83 4.65
N GLY A 137 9.42 2.29 5.88
CA GLY A 137 10.51 2.76 6.72
C GLY A 137 11.34 1.60 7.29
N GLN A 138 12.65 1.82 7.46
CA GLN A 138 13.54 0.83 8.08
C GLN A 138 13.13 0.44 9.52
N CYS A 139 12.39 1.31 10.22
CA CYS A 139 11.95 1.06 11.59
C CYS A 139 10.47 0.70 11.70
N ASP A 140 9.81 0.41 10.58
CA ASP A 140 8.47 -0.16 10.64
C ASP A 140 8.56 -1.57 11.22
N ALA A 141 7.62 -1.91 12.09
CA ALA A 141 7.51 -3.22 12.71
C ALA A 141 7.03 -4.28 11.71
N ASP A 142 6.18 -3.88 10.77
CA ASP A 142 5.59 -4.75 9.76
C ASP A 142 5.18 -3.94 8.52
N PHE A 143 4.95 -4.63 7.41
CA PHE A 143 4.44 -4.06 6.16
C PHE A 143 3.73 -5.12 5.33
N GLY A 144 2.90 -4.67 4.39
CA GLY A 144 2.23 -5.57 3.47
C GLY A 144 1.35 -4.84 2.48
N ALA A 145 0.48 -5.58 1.79
CA ALA A 145 -0.51 -5.01 0.89
C ALA A 145 -1.91 -5.52 1.18
N TRP A 146 -2.90 -4.67 0.90
CA TRP A 146 -4.30 -5.02 0.77
C TRP A 146 -4.65 -5.21 -0.70
N VAL A 147 -5.70 -6.00 -0.94
CA VAL A 147 -6.21 -6.30 -2.28
C VAL A 147 -7.73 -6.19 -2.31
N ALA A 148 -8.24 -5.62 -3.39
CA ALA A 148 -9.67 -5.61 -3.72
C ALA A 148 -9.84 -6.02 -5.19
N GLU A 149 -10.74 -6.95 -5.45
CA GLU A 149 -10.93 -7.52 -6.78
C GLU A 149 -12.29 -7.15 -7.37
N THR A 150 -12.28 -6.89 -8.68
CA THR A 150 -13.47 -6.77 -9.51
C THR A 150 -13.32 -7.69 -10.73
N ASP A 151 -14.34 -7.73 -11.59
CA ASP A 151 -14.28 -8.49 -12.84
C ASP A 151 -13.19 -7.98 -13.80
N GLU A 152 -12.79 -6.70 -13.70
CA GLU A 152 -11.87 -6.03 -14.63
C GLU A 152 -10.55 -5.60 -13.98
N LEU A 153 -10.50 -5.48 -12.65
CA LEU A 153 -9.40 -4.88 -11.90
C LEU A 153 -8.96 -5.74 -10.71
N VAL A 154 -7.66 -5.68 -10.43
CA VAL A 154 -7.05 -6.02 -9.14
C VAL A 154 -6.47 -4.73 -8.57
N ILE A 155 -7.07 -4.21 -7.52
CA ILE A 155 -6.67 -2.94 -6.90
C ILE A 155 -5.85 -3.27 -5.66
N VAL A 156 -4.61 -2.77 -5.61
CA VAL A 156 -3.63 -3.10 -4.57
C VAL A 156 -3.19 -1.83 -3.86
N GLY A 157 -3.09 -1.85 -2.54
CA GLY A 157 -2.58 -0.73 -1.74
C GLY A 157 -1.62 -1.22 -0.69
N GLY A 158 -0.51 -0.51 -0.49
CA GLY A 158 0.48 -0.88 0.52
C GLY A 158 0.13 -0.33 1.91
N TRP A 159 0.72 -0.95 2.93
CA TRP A 159 0.67 -0.47 4.31
C TRP A 159 1.98 -0.77 5.03
N ALA A 160 2.26 0.02 6.05
CA ALA A 160 3.39 -0.18 6.96
C ALA A 160 2.96 0.19 8.38
N GLU A 161 3.36 -0.62 9.35
CA GLU A 161 3.07 -0.42 10.77
C GLU A 161 4.33 0.11 11.46
N PRO A 162 4.31 1.32 12.06
CA PRO A 162 5.47 1.85 12.75
C PRO A 162 5.79 1.07 14.03
N ASP A 163 7.07 0.80 14.33
CA ASP A 163 7.46 0.16 15.60
C ASP A 163 7.41 1.17 16.78
N PRO A 164 6.47 1.02 17.73
CA PRO A 164 6.33 1.95 18.85
C PRO A 164 7.48 1.86 19.87
N SER A 165 8.35 0.85 19.75
CA SER A 165 9.55 0.69 20.60
C SER A 165 10.76 1.49 20.09
N VAL A 166 10.67 2.08 18.90
CA VAL A 166 11.73 2.89 18.29
C VAL A 166 11.43 4.38 18.46
N ASP A 167 12.11 5.03 19.41
CA ASP A 167 11.92 6.47 19.70
C ASP A 167 12.48 7.40 18.60
N MET A 168 13.45 6.93 17.82
CA MET A 168 14.07 7.68 16.72
C MET A 168 14.38 6.76 15.55
N CYS A 169 13.74 7.02 14.42
CA CYS A 169 14.05 6.36 13.15
C CYS A 169 14.77 7.32 12.21
N ALA A 170 15.79 6.83 11.51
CA ALA A 170 16.28 7.55 10.34
C ALA A 170 15.24 7.42 9.22
N GLU A 171 14.96 8.51 8.52
CA GLU A 171 14.05 8.53 7.36
C GLU A 171 14.71 7.82 6.17
N VAL A 172 14.81 6.49 6.26
CA VAL A 172 15.35 5.61 5.23
C VAL A 172 14.21 4.75 4.71
N MET A 173 13.86 4.98 3.46
CA MET A 173 12.90 4.17 2.72
C MET A 173 13.59 2.89 2.23
N VAL A 174 12.95 1.76 2.49
CA VAL A 174 13.30 0.42 2.02
C VAL A 174 12.20 -0.05 1.10
N MET A 175 12.57 -0.70 -0.01
CA MET A 175 11.63 -1.36 -0.91
C MET A 175 11.74 -2.85 -0.65
N ASP A 176 10.64 -3.48 -0.27
CA ASP A 176 10.56 -4.93 -0.07
C ASP A 176 9.35 -5.50 -0.81
N GLU A 177 9.43 -6.81 -1.07
CA GLU A 177 8.40 -7.57 -1.78
C GLU A 177 7.31 -8.03 -0.81
N ALA A 178 6.05 -7.79 -1.15
CA ALA A 178 4.90 -8.28 -0.41
C ALA A 178 4.05 -9.21 -1.30
N PRO A 179 3.91 -10.50 -0.95
CA PRO A 179 2.98 -11.39 -1.63
C PRO A 179 1.54 -11.08 -1.21
N VAL A 180 0.62 -11.11 -2.17
CA VAL A 180 -0.83 -10.98 -1.96
C VAL A 180 -1.57 -12.13 -2.63
N GLU A 181 -2.47 -12.76 -1.89
CA GLU A 181 -3.35 -13.81 -2.40
C GLU A 181 -4.56 -13.18 -3.11
N LEU A 182 -4.94 -13.75 -4.26
CA LEU A 182 -6.14 -13.36 -5.01
C LEU A 182 -7.27 -14.37 -4.77
N GLU A 183 -8.51 -13.91 -4.77
CA GLU A 183 -9.73 -14.71 -4.73
C GLU A 183 -9.97 -15.48 -6.05
N ALA A 184 -9.39 -15.00 -7.16
CA ALA A 184 -9.46 -15.62 -8.47
C ALA A 184 -8.15 -15.46 -9.28
N GLU A 185 -7.97 -16.28 -10.31
CA GLU A 185 -6.85 -16.16 -11.26
C GLU A 185 -6.77 -14.76 -11.86
N LEU A 186 -5.58 -14.15 -11.96
CA LEU A 186 -5.35 -12.79 -12.45
C LEU A 186 -6.07 -12.50 -13.78
N GLY A 187 -6.06 -13.44 -14.71
CA GLY A 187 -6.73 -13.36 -15.99
C GLY A 187 -6.19 -12.22 -16.85
N ASP A 188 -7.10 -11.46 -17.45
CA ASP A 188 -6.81 -10.26 -18.24
C ASP A 188 -7.05 -8.96 -17.43
N ARG A 189 -7.18 -9.07 -16.10
CA ARG A 189 -7.50 -7.94 -15.22
C ARG A 189 -6.31 -6.98 -15.12
N THR A 190 -6.61 -5.68 -15.09
CA THR A 190 -5.59 -4.66 -14.86
C THR A 190 -5.25 -4.57 -13.38
N VAL A 191 -3.96 -4.55 -13.05
CA VAL A 191 -3.51 -4.31 -11.67
C VAL A 191 -3.29 -2.81 -11.46
N VAL A 192 -3.89 -2.24 -10.43
CA VAL A 192 -3.94 -0.78 -10.19
C VAL A 192 -3.49 -0.47 -8.77
N ASP A 193 -2.67 0.56 -8.59
CA ASP A 193 -2.32 1.09 -7.26
C ASP A 193 -3.50 1.91 -6.71
N ALA A 194 -3.98 1.54 -5.52
CA ALA A 194 -5.07 2.23 -4.85
C ALA A 194 -4.72 3.68 -4.49
N ALA A 195 -3.45 3.95 -4.16
CA ALA A 195 -3.01 5.27 -3.72
C ALA A 195 -3.05 6.28 -4.88
N THR A 196 -2.46 5.94 -6.01
CA THR A 196 -2.36 6.82 -7.19
C THR A 196 -3.54 6.67 -8.15
N GLY A 197 -4.16 5.49 -8.21
CA GLY A 197 -5.13 5.11 -9.23
C GLY A 197 -4.48 4.71 -10.57
N GLU A 198 -3.14 4.58 -10.62
CA GLU A 198 -2.40 4.25 -11.84
C GLU A 198 -2.25 2.74 -12.03
N GLU A 199 -2.16 2.29 -13.29
CA GLU A 199 -1.83 0.90 -13.62
C GLU A 199 -0.41 0.57 -13.15
N LEU A 200 -0.25 -0.55 -12.45
CA LEU A 200 1.05 -1.02 -11.99
C LEU A 200 1.88 -1.54 -13.16
N THR A 201 3.14 -1.12 -13.18
CA THR A 201 4.11 -1.61 -14.17
C THR A 201 4.87 -2.82 -13.62
N VAL A 202 5.21 -3.75 -14.51
CA VAL A 202 6.04 -4.90 -14.17
C VAL A 202 7.49 -4.43 -14.02
N VAL A 203 8.06 -4.67 -12.84
CA VAL A 203 9.49 -4.46 -12.58
C VAL A 203 10.26 -5.70 -13.03
N GLU A 204 11.32 -5.49 -13.82
CA GLU A 204 12.24 -6.58 -14.15
C GLU A 204 13.15 -6.82 -12.95
N GLN A 205 13.11 -8.02 -12.36
CA GLN A 205 14.10 -8.40 -11.36
C GLN A 205 15.48 -8.45 -12.03
N ASP A 206 16.37 -7.52 -11.64
CA ASP A 206 17.78 -7.61 -11.98
C ASP A 206 18.33 -8.93 -11.41
N ALA A 207 18.60 -9.89 -12.28
CA ALA A 207 19.16 -11.19 -11.90
C ALA A 207 20.57 -10.98 -11.32
N GLY A 208 20.64 -10.87 -9.99
CA GLY A 208 21.88 -10.73 -9.21
C GLY A 208 22.79 -11.95 -9.25
#